data_AF-A0A3S1DU77-F1
#
_entry.id   AF-A0A3S1DU77-F1
#
_cell.length_a   1.000
_cell.length_b   1.000
_cell.length_c   1.000
_cell.angle_alpha   90.00
_cell.angle_beta   90.00
_cell.angle_gamma   90.00
#
_symmetry.space_group_name_H-M   'P 1'
#
loop_
_entity.id
_entity.type
_entity.pdbx_description
1 polymer ?
#
loop_
_entity_poly.entity_id
_entity_poly.type
_entity_poly.pdbx_seq_one_letter_code
_entity_poly.pdbx_strand_id
1 'polypeptide(L)' 'MPDRSAELVFTNGRIYTLDRKRPWASAVAVKGGRIVAVGEGADVAALTGAATRVVDLKG' A
#
# COMPACT_ATOMS: atom_id res chain seq x y z
N MET A 1 15.83 11.85 10.02
CA MET A 1 14.44 11.38 10.22
C MET A 1 14.40 9.93 9.75
N PRO A 2 13.93 8.95 10.56
CA PRO A 2 13.76 7.59 10.05
C PRO A 2 12.79 7.63 8.88
N ASP A 3 13.20 7.05 7.76
CA ASP A 3 12.40 7.04 6.54
C ASP A 3 11.09 6.30 6.82
N ARG A 4 9.95 6.97 6.65
CA ARG A 4 8.62 6.38 6.83
C ARG A 4 8.04 5.86 5.52
N SER A 5 8.74 6.05 4.41
CA SER A 5 8.29 5.56 3.11
C SER A 5 8.29 4.03 3.05
N ALA A 6 7.37 3.51 2.26
CA ALA A 6 7.27 2.11 1.93
C ALA A 6 8.34 1.73 0.90
N GLU A 7 8.77 0.48 0.91
CA GLU A 7 9.66 -0.06 -0.12
C GLU A 7 8.87 -0.48 -1.35
N LEU A 8 7.64 -0.96 -1.14
CA LEU A 8 6.75 -1.44 -2.18
C LEU A 8 5.33 -0.95 -1.92
N VAL A 9 4.69 -0.39 -2.94
CA VAL A 9 3.29 0.05 -2.89
C VAL A 9 2.55 -0.57 -4.06
N PHE A 10 1.50 -1.31 -3.76
CA PHE A 10 0.57 -1.83 -4.75
C PHE A 10 -0.61 -0.87 -4.87
N THR A 11 -1.04 -0.56 -6.09
CA THR A 11 -2.16 0.35 -6.38
C THR A 11 -3.08 -0.22 -7.45
N ASN A 12 -4.29 0.33 -7.59
CA ASN A 12 -5.30 -0.08 -8.55
C ASN A 12 -5.59 -1.59 -8.54
N GLY A 13 -5.59 -2.21 -7.35
CA GLY A 13 -5.91 -3.63 -7.20
C GLY A 13 -7.30 -3.88 -6.63
N ARG A 14 -7.71 -5.14 -6.62
CA ARG A 14 -8.84 -5.63 -5.80
C ARG A 14 -8.32 -6.58 -4.72
N ILE A 15 -7.89 -6.00 -3.60
CA ILE A 15 -7.17 -6.72 -2.54
C ILE A 15 -8.16 -7.15 -1.47
N TYR A 16 -8.25 -8.45 -1.21
CA TYR A 16 -9.04 -8.99 -0.11
C TYR A 16 -8.22 -9.01 1.19
N THR A 17 -8.65 -8.23 2.19
CA THR A 17 -7.86 -7.93 3.39
C THR A 17 -8.13 -8.88 4.57
N LEU A 18 -9.21 -9.68 4.48
CA LEU A 18 -9.77 -10.46 5.60
C LEU A 18 -10.19 -9.62 6.82
N ASP A 19 -10.22 -8.28 6.73
CA ASP A 19 -10.82 -7.42 7.74
C ASP A 19 -12.35 -7.40 7.55
N ARG A 20 -13.08 -7.88 8.55
CA ARG A 20 -14.55 -7.91 8.53
C ARG A 20 -15.18 -6.52 8.35
N LYS A 21 -14.52 -5.44 8.77
CA LYS A 21 -15.01 -4.07 8.64
C LYS A 21 -14.68 -3.47 7.28
N ARG A 22 -13.57 -3.88 6.67
CA ARG A 22 -13.07 -3.38 5.39
C ARG A 22 -12.44 -4.51 4.58
N PRO A 23 -13.25 -5.42 4.01
CA PRO A 23 -12.76 -6.63 3.36
C PRO A 23 -12.02 -6.38 2.05
N TRP A 24 -12.20 -5.19 1.46
CA TRP A 24 -11.59 -4.81 0.19
C TRP A 24 -10.73 -3.56 0.36
N ALA A 25 -9.62 -3.53 -0.37
CA ALA A 25 -8.74 -2.38 -0.52
C ALA A 25 -8.27 -2.27 -1.97
N SER A 26 -7.95 -1.06 -2.41
CA SER A 26 -7.38 -0.82 -3.74
C SER A 26 -5.88 -0.57 -3.75
N ALA A 27 -5.29 -0.42 -2.56
CA ALA A 27 -3.85 -0.22 -2.40
C ALA A 27 -3.30 -0.79 -1.08
N VAL A 28 -2.03 -1.20 -1.10
CA VAL A 28 -1.28 -1.72 0.05
C VAL A 28 0.16 -1.22 0.01
N ALA A 29 0.69 -0.80 1.16
CA ALA A 29 2.07 -0.39 1.32
C ALA A 29 2.84 -1.38 2.20
N VAL A 30 4.06 -1.73 1.79
CA VAL A 30 4.93 -2.70 2.44
C VAL A 30 6.29 -2.08 2.74
N LYS A 31 6.81 -2.31 3.95
CA LYS A 31 8.15 -1.89 4.38
C LYS A 31 8.78 -3.00 5.22
N GLY A 32 10.02 -3.40 4.93
CA GLY A 32 10.72 -4.44 5.68
C GLY A 32 9.94 -5.75 5.77
N GLY A 33 9.24 -6.12 4.68
CA GLY A 33 8.40 -7.33 4.63
C GLY A 33 7.09 -7.28 5.44
N ARG A 34 6.71 -6.11 5.99
CA ARG A 34 5.45 -5.94 6.74
C ARG A 34 4.52 -4.97 6.02
N ILE A 35 3.22 -5.25 6.09
CA ILE A 35 2.19 -4.32 5.63
C ILE A 35 2.11 -3.16 6.63
N VAL A 36 2.33 -1.94 6.15
CA VAL A 36 2.31 -0.71 6.96
C VAL A 36 1.09 0.17 6.69
N ALA A 37 0.42 -0.02 5.55
CA ALA A 37 -0.89 0.58 5.27
C ALA A 37 -1.70 -0.28 4.28
N VAL A 38 -3.02 -0.20 4.42
CA VAL A 38 -4.02 -0.85 3.57
C VAL A 38 -5.18 0.14 3.40
N GLY A 39 -5.59 0.40 2.17
CA GLY A 39 -6.65 1.37 1.90
C GLY A 39 -6.81 1.64 0.41
N GLU A 40 -7.04 2.90 0.06
CA GLU A 40 -7.09 3.39 -1.31
C GLU A 40 -5.76 3.97 -1.78
N GLY A 41 -5.63 4.24 -3.08
CA GLY A 41 -4.41 4.82 -3.66
C GLY A 41 -3.98 6.12 -2.98
N ALA A 42 -4.93 6.93 -2.50
CA ALA A 42 -4.65 8.15 -1.75
C ALA A 42 -4.06 7.87 -0.35
N ASP A 43 -4.48 6.79 0.31
CA ASP A 43 -4.03 6.45 1.67
C ASP A 43 -2.56 6.02 1.70
N VAL A 44 -2.10 5.38 0.62
CA VAL A 44 -0.71 4.94 0.49
C VAL A 44 0.20 5.98 -0.17
N ALA A 45 -0.37 7.02 -0.81
CA ALA A 45 0.41 8.04 -1.51
C ALA A 45 1.39 8.79 -0.59
N ALA A 46 0.99 9.03 0.68
CA ALA A 46 1.84 9.65 1.69
C ALA A 46 3.03 8.79 2.12
N LEU A 47 3.02 7.49 1.78
CA LEU A 47 4.10 6.53 2.06
C LEU A 47 4.99 6.31 0.84
N THR A 48 4.69 6.94 -0.30
CA THR A 48 5.53 6.87 -1.50
C THR A 48 6.68 7.88 -1.39
N GLY A 49 7.89 7.37 -1.24
CA GLY A 49 9.14 8.14 -1.24
C GLY A 49 10.00 7.85 -2.47
N ALA A 50 11.18 8.46 -2.53
CA ALA A 50 12.08 8.38 -3.69
C ALA A 50 12.56 6.95 -4.01
N ALA A 51 12.62 6.07 -3.00
CA ALA A 51 13.04 4.67 -3.17
C ALA A 51 11.85 3.69 -3.26
N THR A 52 10.61 4.18 -3.17
CA THR A 52 9.43 3.33 -3.19
C THR A 52 9.18 2.79 -4.59
N ARG A 53 9.05 1.47 -4.70
CA ARG A 53 8.57 0.84 -5.93
C ARG A 53 7.05 0.83 -5.93
N VAL A 54 6.45 1.54 -6.88
CA VAL A 54 5.01 1.49 -7.11
C VAL A 54 4.69 0.43 -8.17
N VAL A 55 3.75 -0.45 -7.86
CA VAL A 55 3.24 -1.49 -8.77
C VAL A 55 1.76 -1.20 -9.00
N ASP A 56 1.41 -0.89 -10.24
CA ASP A 56 0.03 -0.80 -10.71
C ASP A 56 -0.48 -2.22 -11.01
N LEU A 57 -1.47 -2.68 -10.26
CA LEU A 57 -2.06 -4.02 -10.39
C LEU A 57 -3.06 -4.11 -11.55
N LYS A 58 -3.51 -2.98 -12.10
CA LYS A 58 -4.41 -2.88 -13.26
C LYS A 58 -5.76 -3.60 -13.14
N GLY A 59 -6.29 -3.74 -11.92
CA GLY A 59 -7.65 -4.22 -11.66
C GLY A 59 -7.74 -5.72 -11.44
#